data_AF-A0A7L1JHJ0-F1
#
_entry.id   AF-A0A7L1JHJ0-F1
#
_cell.length_a   1.000
_cell.length_b   1.000
_cell.length_c   1.000
_cell.angle_alpha   90.00
_cell.angle_beta   90.00
_cell.angle_gamma   90.00
#
_symmetry.space_group_name_H-M   'P 1'
#
loop_
_entity.id
_entity.type
_entity.pdbx_description
1 polymer ?
#
loop_
_entity_poly.entity_id
_entity_poly.type
_entity_poly.pdbx_seq_one_letter_code
_entity_poly.pdbx_strand_id
1 'polypeptide(L)'
;FAREIGIDPEKEPELIWLAREGIVAPLPPEWKPCQDITGDIYYFNFANGQSMWDHPCDDHYRELVIQEREKLLARGGLKKKEKKKKKEKKEKK
;
A
#
# COMPACT_ATOMS: atom_id res chain seq x y z
N PHE A 1 -3.55 6.92 -6.50
CA PHE A 1 -3.39 6.06 -5.33
C PHE A 1 -2.10 5.24 -5.30
N ALA A 2 -1.82 4.30 -6.23
CA ALA A 2 -0.59 3.48 -6.14
C ALA A 2 0.71 4.29 -5.96
N ARG A 3 0.87 5.36 -6.73
CA ARG A 3 2.01 6.27 -6.62
C ARG A 3 1.96 7.18 -5.39
N GLU A 4 0.77 7.44 -4.85
CA GLU A 4 0.57 8.29 -3.66
C GLU A 4 1.09 7.58 -2.41
N ILE A 5 0.77 6.27 -2.30
CA ILE A 5 1.30 5.40 -1.24
C ILE A 5 2.73 4.89 -1.50
N GLY A 6 3.37 5.32 -2.60
CA GLY A 6 4.76 5.00 -2.93
C GLY A 6 4.99 3.63 -3.57
N ILE A 7 3.97 2.99 -4.16
CA ILE A 7 4.12 1.75 -4.92
C ILE A 7 4.43 2.05 -6.38
N ASP A 8 5.53 1.50 -6.87
CA ASP A 8 5.86 1.47 -8.30
C ASP A 8 5.17 0.26 -8.97
N PRO A 9 4.15 0.45 -9.82
CA PRO A 9 3.43 -0.68 -10.43
C PRO A 9 4.30 -1.54 -11.36
N GLU A 10 5.36 -0.97 -11.93
CA GLU A 10 6.29 -1.70 -12.80
C GLU A 10 7.34 -2.49 -12.00
N LYS A 11 7.78 -1.98 -10.85
CA LYS A 11 8.81 -2.64 -10.03
C LYS A 11 8.22 -3.61 -9.01
N GLU A 12 7.03 -3.30 -8.49
CA GLU A 12 6.43 -3.98 -7.35
C GLU A 12 4.97 -4.38 -7.66
N PRO A 13 4.74 -5.22 -8.69
CA PRO A 13 3.40 -5.66 -9.06
C PRO A 13 2.72 -6.48 -7.93
N GLU A 14 3.52 -7.10 -7.05
CA GLU A 14 3.04 -7.81 -5.87
C GLU A 14 2.45 -6.87 -4.79
N LEU A 15 2.65 -5.55 -4.88
CA LEU A 15 2.09 -4.57 -3.95
C LEU A 15 0.88 -3.83 -4.55
N ILE A 16 0.66 -3.90 -5.88
CA ILE A 16 -0.46 -3.20 -6.56
C ILE A 16 -1.83 -3.52 -5.95
N TRP A 17 -2.02 -4.72 -5.37
CA TRP A 17 -3.28 -5.07 -4.73
C TRP A 17 -3.61 -4.16 -3.54
N LEU A 18 -2.62 -3.67 -2.79
CA LEU A 18 -2.81 -2.68 -1.73
C LEU A 18 -3.36 -1.37 -2.29
N ALA A 19 -2.81 -0.91 -3.42
CA ALA A 19 -3.31 0.28 -4.07
C ALA A 19 -4.74 0.11 -4.59
N ARG A 20 -5.05 -1.07 -5.14
CA ARG A 20 -6.40 -1.39 -5.61
C ARG A 20 -7.39 -1.43 -4.46
N GLU A 21 -6.98 -2.00 -3.33
CA GLU A 21 -7.79 -2.05 -2.13
C GLU A 21 -8.04 -0.66 -1.57
N GLY A 22 -7.04 0.22 -1.51
CA GLY A 22 -7.21 1.59 -1.01
C GLY A 22 -8.01 2.52 -1.91
N ILE A 23 -8.07 2.26 -3.23
CA ILE A 23 -9.01 2.96 -4.14
C ILE A 23 -10.46 2.54 -3.88
N VAL A 24 -10.67 1.27 -3.54
CA VAL A 24 -12.02 0.70 -3.30
C VAL A 24 -12.43 0.87 -1.83
N ALA A 25 -11.47 1.13 -0.95
CA ALA A 25 -11.70 1.31 0.47
C ALA A 25 -12.68 2.46 0.67
N PRO A 26 -13.85 2.21 1.27
CA PRO A 26 -14.76 3.28 1.61
C PRO A 26 -14.02 4.20 2.59
N LEU A 27 -14.10 5.51 2.34
CA LEU A 27 -13.63 6.49 3.32
C LEU A 27 -14.24 6.15 4.68
N PRO A 28 -13.47 6.20 5.77
CA PRO A 28 -14.04 6.01 7.08
C PRO A 28 -15.17 7.05 7.26
N PRO A 29 -16.28 6.68 7.92
CA PRO A 29 -17.46 7.55 8.03
C PRO A 29 -17.17 8.90 8.70
N GLU A 30 -16.05 8.98 9.39
CA GLU A 30 -15.54 10.13 10.12
C GLU A 30 -14.87 11.16 9.19
N TRP A 31 -14.43 10.78 7.98
CA TRP A 31 -13.76 11.67 7.04
C TRP A 31 -14.70 12.14 5.94
N LYS A 32 -14.74 13.45 5.68
CA LYS A 32 -15.46 14.01 4.53
C LYS A 32 -14.59 14.97 3.73
N PRO A 33 -14.75 14.99 2.40
CA PRO A 33 -14.17 16.05 1.58
C PRO A 33 -14.92 17.36 1.87
N CYS A 34 -14.17 18.36 2.28
CA CYS A 34 -14.59 19.74 2.47
C CYS A 34 -13.87 20.60 1.43
N GLN A 35 -14.51 21.67 1.01
CA GLN A 35 -13.89 22.65 0.12
C GLN A 35 -13.50 23.87 0.95
N ASP A 36 -12.27 24.33 0.81
CA ASP A 36 -11.80 25.57 1.43
C ASP A 36 -12.24 26.80 0.62
N ILE A 37 -12.04 28.01 1.18
CA ILE A 37 -12.41 29.28 0.56
C ILE A 37 -11.66 29.55 -0.76
N THR A 38 -10.50 28.92 -0.95
CA THR A 38 -9.71 28.98 -2.19
C THR A 38 -10.28 28.09 -3.29
N GLY A 39 -11.19 27.19 -2.95
CA GLY A 39 -11.75 26.19 -3.84
C GLY A 39 -11.02 24.84 -3.79
N ASP A 40 -9.97 24.70 -2.97
CA ASP A 40 -9.25 23.45 -2.79
C ASP A 40 -10.04 22.44 -1.96
N ILE A 41 -9.98 21.16 -2.35
CA ILE A 41 -10.61 20.06 -1.61
C ILE A 41 -9.63 19.56 -0.54
N TYR A 42 -10.05 19.51 0.71
CA TYR A 42 -9.33 18.90 1.82
C TYR A 42 -10.21 17.88 2.55
N TYR A 43 -9.61 16.94 3.26
CA TYR A 43 -10.33 15.92 4.02
C TYR A 43 -10.39 16.33 5.50
N PHE A 44 -11.60 16.44 6.04
CA PHE A 44 -11.81 16.75 7.46
C PHE A 44 -12.37 15.54 8.20
N ASN A 45 -11.73 15.20 9.32
CA ASN A 45 -12.16 14.18 10.26
C ASN A 45 -13.07 14.79 11.32
N PHE A 46 -14.35 14.41 11.29
CA PHE A 46 -15.39 14.89 12.20
C PHE A 46 -15.33 14.23 13.59
N ALA A 47 -14.60 13.13 13.77
CA ALA A 47 -14.48 12.46 15.06
C ALA A 47 -13.42 13.07 15.96
N ASN A 48 -12.27 13.46 15.40
CA ASN A 48 -11.14 14.01 16.15
C ASN A 48 -10.79 15.47 15.79
N GLY A 49 -11.46 16.04 14.78
CA GLY A 49 -11.24 17.42 14.33
C GLY A 49 -9.97 17.62 13.51
N GLN A 50 -9.34 16.55 13.01
CA GLN A 50 -8.15 16.66 12.16
C GLN A 50 -8.52 17.08 10.74
N SER A 51 -7.71 17.95 10.14
CA SER A 51 -7.77 18.28 8.72
C SER A 51 -6.51 17.78 8.04
N MET A 52 -6.67 17.14 6.88
CA MET A 52 -5.56 16.67 6.05
C MET A 52 -5.81 17.01 4.60
N TRP A 53 -4.73 17.32 3.90
CA TRP A 53 -4.74 17.54 2.46
C TRP A 53 -4.68 16.21 1.70
N ASP A 54 -4.05 15.21 2.30
CA ASP A 54 -3.97 13.84 1.80
C ASP A 54 -5.16 12.98 2.25
N HIS A 55 -5.48 11.94 1.47
CA HIS A 55 -6.57 11.02 1.80
C HIS A 55 -6.20 10.22 3.06
N PRO A 56 -7.12 10.03 4.01
CA PRO A 56 -6.83 9.39 5.30
C PRO A 56 -6.39 7.92 5.18
N CYS A 57 -6.72 7.26 4.07
CA CYS A 57 -6.21 5.93 3.80
C CYS A 57 -4.75 5.92 3.29
N ASP A 58 -4.21 7.02 2.74
CA ASP A 58 -2.84 7.02 2.19
C ASP A 58 -1.81 6.65 3.24
N ASP A 59 -1.92 7.19 4.46
CA ASP A 59 -0.98 6.91 5.55
C ASP A 59 -0.98 5.43 5.96
N HIS A 60 -2.17 4.86 6.12
CA HIS A 60 -2.36 3.45 6.45
C HIS A 60 -1.77 2.52 5.39
N TYR A 61 -2.04 2.82 4.11
CA TYR A 61 -1.52 2.01 3.01
C TYR A 61 -0.02 2.21 2.81
N ARG A 62 0.54 3.39 3.08
CA ARG A 62 2.00 3.62 3.11
C ARG A 62 2.69 2.69 4.09
N GLU A 63 2.16 2.59 5.30
CA GLU A 63 2.73 1.71 6.32
C GLU A 63 2.60 0.22 5.92
N LEU A 64 1.44 -0.18 5.39
CA LEU A 64 1.23 -1.53 4.86
C LEU A 64 2.21 -1.87 3.73
N VAL A 65 2.48 -0.91 2.83
CA VAL A 65 3.45 -1.08 1.74
C VAL A 65 4.85 -1.33 2.29
N ILE A 66 5.28 -0.55 3.30
CA ILE A 66 6.57 -0.75 3.95
C ILE A 66 6.64 -2.15 4.58
N GLN A 67 5.61 -2.56 5.33
CA GLN A 67 5.57 -3.88 5.96
C GLN A 67 5.55 -5.03 4.95
N GLU A 68 4.70 -4.95 3.92
CA GLU A 68 4.60 -6.02 2.92
C GLU A 68 5.88 -6.08 2.07
N ARG A 69 6.54 -4.94 1.80
CA ARG A 69 7.85 -4.89 1.16
C ARG A 69 8.92 -5.57 2.02
N GLU A 70 8.96 -5.27 3.31
CA GLU A 70 9.91 -5.90 4.24
C GLU A 70 9.66 -7.41 4.35
N LYS A 71 8.39 -7.81 4.39
CA LYS A 71 7.96 -9.21 4.40
C LYS A 71 8.23 -9.91 3.08
N LEU A 72 8.12 -9.24 1.94
CA LEU A 72 8.49 -9.76 0.62
C LEU A 72 10.00 -9.89 0.47
N LEU A 73 10.80 -9.00 1.07
CA LEU A 73 12.24 -9.17 1.15
C LEU A 73 12.60 -10.40 2.02
N ALA A 74 11.93 -10.55 3.17
CA ALA A 74 12.10 -11.71 4.04
C ALA A 74 11.64 -13.04 3.39
N ARG A 75 10.48 -13.05 2.71
CA ARG A 75 9.91 -14.22 2.01
C ARG A 75 10.54 -14.47 0.64
N GLY A 76 11.05 -13.44 -0.03
CA GLY A 76 11.81 -13.54 -1.27
C GLY A 76 13.10 -14.32 -1.06
N GLY A 77 13.71 -14.18 0.11
CA GLY A 77 14.79 -15.06 0.58
C GLY A 77 14.37 -16.54 0.67
N LEU A 78 13.16 -16.82 1.16
CA LEU A 78 12.59 -18.17 1.26
C LEU A 78 12.22 -18.75 -0.11
N LYS A 79 11.50 -18.02 -0.97
CA LYS A 79 11.17 -18.44 -2.34
C LYS A 79 12.42 -18.69 -3.21
N LYS A 80 13.47 -17.88 -3.07
CA LYS A 80 14.75 -18.06 -3.79
C LYS A 80 15.54 -19.26 -3.26
N LYS A 81 15.52 -19.52 -1.93
CA LYS A 81 16.07 -20.75 -1.32
C LYS A 81 15.32 -22.01 -1.77
N GLU A 82 14.00 -21.98 -1.82
CA GLU A 82 13.20 -23.13 -2.27
C GLU A 82 13.38 -23.44 -3.76
N LYS A 83 13.44 -22.42 -4.63
CA LYS A 83 13.74 -22.63 -6.06
C LYS A 83 15.14 -23.20 -6.28
N LYS A 84 16.15 -22.76 -5.50
CA LYS A 84 17.52 -23.30 -5.57
C LYS A 84 17.59 -24.75 -5.07
N LYS A 85 16.93 -25.06 -3.94
CA LYS A 85 16.86 -26.41 -3.35
C LYS A 85 16.11 -27.41 -4.25
N LYS A 86 15.09 -26.96 -4.98
CA LYS A 86 14.35 -27.79 -5.95
C LYS A 86 15.13 -28.04 -7.24
N LYS A 87 16.01 -27.12 -7.64
CA LYS A 87 16.89 -27.29 -8.83
C LYS A 87 18.02 -28.30 -8.56
N GLU A 88 18.70 -28.20 -7.42
CA GLU A 88 19.75 -29.16 -7.01
C GLU A 88 19.24 -30.60 -6.86
N LYS A 89 17.98 -30.79 -6.45
CA LYS A 89 17.38 -32.13 -6.32
C LYS A 89 17.02 -32.77 -7.67
N LYS A 90 16.93 -31.98 -8.75
CA LYS A 90 16.60 -32.46 -10.11
C LYS A 90 17.85 -32.84 -10.92
N GLU A 91 19.02 -32.33 -10.57
CA GLU A 91 20.29 -32.62 -11.27
C GLU A 91 21.03 -33.87 -10.71
N LYS A 92 20.52 -34.46 -9.62
CA LYS A 92 21.12 -35.63 -8.95
C LYS A 92 20.33 -36.94 -9.16
N LYS A 93 19.41 -36.97 -10.12
CA LYS A 93 18.59 -38.11 -10.50
C LYS A 93 18.62 -38.26 -12.01
#